data_AF-A0A7C5L6E6-F1
#
_entry.id   AF-A0A7C5L6E6-F1
#
_cell.length_a   1.000
_cell.length_b   1.000
_cell.length_c   1.000
_cell.angle_alpha   90.00
_cell.angle_beta   90.00
_cell.angle_gamma   90.00
#
_symmetry.space_group_name_H-M   'P 1'
#
loop_
_entity.id
_entity.type
_entity.pdbx_description
1 polymer ?
#
loop_
_entity_poly.entity_id
_entity_poly.type
_entity_poly.pdbx_seq_one_letter_code
_entity_poly.pdbx_strand_id
1 'polypeptide(L)'
;MNLRRILRLKEIEERERARKLREIEESIQRLLEERKRCESELKAFQRTITESGDALRLIFRQRAFVSRIEEIEKKVRELEKLRDEEAENLREVKREEKAVKILKDKIAYEDYTRNLRKEFLQLGFVHLIKKGFKLLLLLSLFAYGESAVQKKLREMESASREERLREVEKVIEEKLRRIVEERKKLEALRKKPLTEEEEREVQKLIKIVSKTPSDEAGAIMNELKPRIAAEILIRLKERQAGQILAAMDPAKAARVTEIIMSWRRNAQKR
;
A
#
# COMPACT_ATOMS: atom_id res chain seq x y z
N MET A 1 -10.09 5.31 -16.80
CA MET A 1 -8.75 4.69 -16.77
C MET A 1 -8.91 3.18 -16.58
N ASN A 2 -8.40 2.32 -17.48
CA ASN A 2 -8.68 0.88 -17.43
C ASN A 2 -7.69 0.17 -16.48
N LEU A 3 -8.10 -0.06 -15.22
CA LEU A 3 -7.26 -0.70 -14.19
C LEU A 3 -6.78 -2.10 -14.59
N ARG A 4 -7.51 -2.84 -15.44
CA ARG A 4 -7.06 -4.14 -15.94
C ARG A 4 -5.84 -4.01 -16.85
N ARG A 5 -5.79 -2.96 -17.68
CA ARG A 5 -4.63 -2.67 -18.53
C ARG A 5 -3.41 -2.29 -17.69
N ILE A 6 -3.61 -1.51 -16.64
CA ILE A 6 -2.54 -1.12 -15.72
C ILE A 6 -1.96 -2.33 -14.98
N LEU A 7 -2.82 -3.21 -14.45
CA LEU A 7 -2.39 -4.47 -13.83
C LEU A 7 -1.53 -5.32 -14.77
N ARG A 8 -1.98 -5.53 -16.02
CA ARG A 8 -1.20 -6.28 -17.01
C ARG A 8 0.16 -5.64 -17.30
N LEU A 9 0.23 -4.31 -17.40
CA LEU A 9 1.49 -3.61 -17.60
C LEU A 9 2.43 -3.78 -16.41
N LYS A 10 1.90 -3.71 -15.18
CA LYS A 10 2.67 -3.93 -13.95
C LYS A 10 3.16 -5.37 -13.80
N GLU A 11 2.35 -6.36 -14.17
CA GLU A 11 2.76 -7.77 -14.22
C GLU A 11 3.89 -8.02 -15.23
N ILE A 12 3.85 -7.34 -16.39
CA ILE A 12 4.93 -7.42 -17.39
C ILE A 12 6.20 -6.78 -16.84
N GLU A 13 6.08 -5.57 -16.28
CA GLU A 13 7.19 -4.84 -15.67
C GLU A 13 7.85 -5.64 -14.53
N GLU A 14 7.05 -6.26 -13.66
CA GLU A 14 7.54 -7.13 -12.59
C GLU A 14 8.35 -8.31 -13.16
N ARG A 15 7.86 -8.96 -14.20
CA ARG A 15 8.55 -10.10 -14.84
C ARG A 15 9.86 -9.68 -15.47
N GLU A 16 9.90 -8.54 -16.14
CA GLU A 16 11.11 -8.01 -16.76
C GLU A 16 12.17 -7.67 -15.71
N ARG A 17 11.79 -6.93 -14.65
CA ARG A 17 12.71 -6.60 -13.54
C ARG A 17 13.22 -7.85 -12.83
N ALA A 18 12.35 -8.83 -12.59
CA ALA A 18 12.75 -10.13 -12.02
C ALA A 18 13.65 -10.97 -12.94
N ARG A 19 13.62 -10.76 -14.25
CA ARG A 19 14.59 -11.37 -15.18
C ARG A 19 15.94 -10.68 -15.09
N LYS A 20 15.96 -9.34 -15.16
CA LYS A 20 17.19 -8.54 -15.02
C LYS A 20 17.92 -8.83 -13.72
N LEU A 21 17.20 -8.89 -12.60
CA LEU A 21 17.79 -9.21 -11.30
C LEU A 21 18.49 -10.58 -11.32
N ARG A 22 17.87 -11.59 -11.93
CA ARG A 22 18.48 -12.93 -12.09
C ARG A 22 19.72 -12.89 -12.98
N GLU A 23 19.68 -12.16 -14.09
CA GLU A 23 20.84 -12.00 -14.98
C GLU A 23 22.02 -11.33 -14.28
N ILE A 24 21.76 -10.33 -13.42
CA ILE A 24 22.76 -9.67 -12.59
C ILE A 24 23.34 -10.67 -11.57
N GLU A 25 22.48 -11.40 -10.86
CA GLU A 25 22.90 -12.41 -9.87
C GLU A 25 23.76 -13.52 -10.52
N GLU A 26 23.37 -14.01 -11.69
CA GLU A 26 24.16 -14.97 -12.47
C GLU A 26 25.51 -14.40 -12.89
N SER A 27 25.56 -13.13 -13.31
CA SER A 27 26.79 -12.45 -13.70
C SER A 27 27.75 -12.29 -12.52
N ILE A 28 27.23 -11.93 -11.34
CA ILE A 28 28.00 -11.86 -10.09
C ILE A 28 28.58 -13.24 -9.75
N GLN A 29 27.77 -14.30 -9.82
CA GLN A 29 28.24 -15.65 -9.52
C GLN A 29 29.38 -16.10 -10.46
N ARG A 30 29.23 -15.87 -11.77
CA ARG A 30 30.29 -16.18 -12.74
C ARG A 30 31.60 -15.45 -12.45
N LEU A 31 31.52 -14.16 -12.09
CA LEU A 31 32.70 -13.37 -11.72
C LEU A 31 33.35 -13.86 -10.43
N LEU A 32 32.55 -14.26 -9.43
CA LEU A 32 33.08 -14.84 -8.18
C LEU A 32 33.77 -16.18 -8.43
N GLU A 33 33.24 -17.01 -9.32
CA GLU A 33 33.90 -18.25 -9.76
C GLU A 33 35.22 -17.95 -10.50
N GLU A 34 35.25 -16.96 -11.40
CA GLU A 34 36.46 -16.51 -12.08
C GLU A 34 37.51 -16.02 -11.07
N ARG A 35 37.09 -15.20 -10.09
CA ARG A 35 37.97 -14.72 -9.01
C ARG A 35 38.59 -15.88 -8.25
N LYS A 36 37.77 -16.86 -7.85
CA LYS A 36 38.22 -18.04 -7.11
C LYS A 36 39.23 -18.87 -7.92
N ARG A 37 39.04 -18.97 -9.24
CA ARG A 37 40.01 -19.62 -10.15
C ARG A 37 41.33 -18.84 -10.18
N CYS A 38 41.29 -17.52 -10.39
CA CYS A 38 42.48 -16.67 -10.38
C CYS A 38 43.24 -16.74 -9.03
N GLU A 39 42.52 -16.71 -7.90
CA GLU A 39 43.13 -16.88 -6.57
C GLU A 39 43.80 -18.25 -6.39
N SER A 40 43.19 -19.31 -6.93
CA SER A 40 43.74 -20.67 -6.85
C SER A 40 45.00 -20.81 -7.71
N GLU A 41 44.98 -20.25 -8.92
CA GLU A 41 46.15 -20.19 -9.81
C GLU A 41 47.29 -19.37 -9.19
N LEU A 42 46.96 -18.22 -8.58
CA LEU A 42 47.93 -17.39 -7.86
C LEU A 42 48.59 -18.14 -6.71
N LYS A 43 47.81 -18.87 -5.90
CA LYS A 43 48.31 -19.70 -4.79
C LYS A 43 49.19 -20.85 -5.29
N ALA A 44 48.79 -21.53 -6.36
CA ALA A 44 49.59 -22.59 -6.97
C ALA A 44 50.93 -22.03 -7.48
N PHE A 45 50.89 -20.90 -8.17
CA PHE A 45 52.07 -20.21 -8.67
C PHE A 45 53.03 -19.77 -7.55
N GLN A 46 52.50 -19.22 -6.45
CA GLN A 46 53.31 -18.84 -5.27
C GLN A 46 54.07 -20.02 -4.66
N ARG A 47 53.50 -21.23 -4.69
CA ARG A 47 54.19 -22.45 -4.22
C ARG A 47 55.32 -22.87 -5.15
N THR A 48 55.19 -22.64 -6.46
CA THR A 48 56.24 -22.95 -7.46
C THR A 48 57.36 -21.91 -7.48
N ILE A 49 57.07 -20.65 -7.14
CA ILE A 49 58.06 -19.56 -7.05
C ILE A 49 59.14 -19.86 -6.01
N THR A 50 58.79 -20.58 -4.93
CA THR A 50 59.70 -20.87 -3.82
C THR A 50 60.93 -21.71 -4.25
N GLU A 51 60.94 -22.22 -5.49
CA GLU A 51 61.95 -23.14 -6.04
C GLU A 51 62.77 -22.55 -7.21
N SER A 52 62.50 -21.31 -7.68
CA SER A 52 63.07 -20.76 -8.93
C SER A 52 63.85 -19.44 -8.75
N GLY A 53 65.03 -19.34 -9.38
CA GLY A 53 65.92 -18.17 -9.33
C GLY A 53 65.50 -16.93 -10.13
N ASP A 54 64.33 -16.95 -10.78
CA ASP A 54 63.88 -15.93 -11.75
C ASP A 54 62.91 -14.88 -11.12
N ALA A 55 63.35 -14.22 -10.05
CA ALA A 55 62.51 -13.38 -9.19
C ALA A 55 61.70 -12.28 -9.93
N LEU A 56 62.30 -11.62 -10.94
CA LEU A 56 61.68 -10.48 -11.62
C LEU A 56 60.44 -10.89 -12.44
N ARG A 57 60.56 -11.95 -13.24
CA ARG A 57 59.46 -12.47 -14.08
C ARG A 57 58.29 -12.96 -13.22
N LEU A 58 58.60 -13.51 -12.05
CA LEU A 58 57.62 -14.04 -11.12
C LEU A 58 56.80 -12.92 -10.44
N ILE A 59 57.45 -11.79 -10.10
CA ILE A 59 56.79 -10.59 -9.56
C ILE A 59 55.80 -9.99 -10.57
N PHE A 60 56.19 -9.83 -11.84
CA PHE A 60 55.30 -9.27 -12.87
C PHE A 60 54.05 -10.13 -13.07
N ARG A 61 54.20 -11.45 -13.09
CA ARG A 61 53.08 -12.37 -13.25
C ARG A 61 52.16 -12.38 -12.03
N GLN A 62 52.72 -12.32 -10.81
CA GLN A 62 51.94 -12.18 -9.59
C GLN A 62 51.13 -10.88 -9.60
N ARG A 63 51.74 -9.77 -10.00
CA ARG A 63 51.07 -8.46 -10.12
C ARG A 63 49.91 -8.50 -11.13
N ALA A 64 50.06 -9.23 -12.25
CA ALA A 64 48.99 -9.40 -13.22
C ALA A 64 47.78 -10.15 -12.63
N PHE A 65 47.99 -11.20 -11.85
CA PHE A 65 46.92 -11.91 -11.15
C PHE A 65 46.21 -11.02 -10.13
N VAL A 66 46.97 -10.27 -9.31
CA VAL A 66 46.41 -9.33 -8.33
C VAL A 66 45.57 -8.26 -9.03
N SER A 67 46.11 -7.64 -10.08
CA SER A 67 45.37 -6.65 -10.87
C SER A 67 44.08 -7.22 -11.46
N ARG A 68 44.10 -8.48 -11.93
CA ARG A 68 42.90 -9.13 -12.46
C ARG A 68 41.85 -9.39 -11.37
N ILE A 69 42.27 -9.82 -10.19
CA ILE A 69 41.38 -10.01 -9.05
C ILE A 69 40.73 -8.68 -8.65
N GLU A 70 41.52 -7.61 -8.56
CA GLU A 70 41.02 -6.25 -8.25
C GLU A 70 39.99 -5.75 -9.28
N GLU A 71 40.23 -6.00 -10.57
CA GLU A 71 39.26 -5.69 -11.64
C GLU A 71 37.95 -6.45 -11.47
N ILE A 72 38.03 -7.76 -11.16
CA ILE A 72 36.85 -8.60 -10.93
C ILE A 72 36.09 -8.10 -9.71
N GLU A 73 36.77 -7.78 -8.61
CA GLU A 73 36.13 -7.24 -7.40
C GLU A 73 35.47 -5.88 -7.64
N LYS A 74 36.07 -5.03 -8.48
CA LYS A 74 35.45 -3.77 -8.88
C LYS A 74 34.14 -4.02 -9.65
N LYS A 75 34.16 -4.91 -10.63
CA LYS A 75 32.96 -5.28 -11.42
C LYS A 75 31.88 -5.92 -10.55
N VAL A 76 32.26 -6.80 -9.62
CA VAL A 76 31.31 -7.41 -8.67
C VAL A 76 30.65 -6.33 -7.82
N ARG A 77 31.42 -5.38 -7.27
CA ARG A 77 30.87 -4.27 -6.48
C ARG A 77 29.91 -3.38 -7.29
N GLU A 78 30.21 -3.13 -8.56
CA GLU A 78 29.33 -2.38 -9.46
C GLU A 78 28.02 -3.14 -9.71
N LEU A 79 28.09 -4.45 -9.98
CA LEU A 79 26.92 -5.30 -10.18
C LEU A 79 26.09 -5.48 -8.90
N GLU A 80 26.72 -5.53 -7.72
CA GLU A 80 26.00 -5.61 -6.44
C GLU A 80 25.16 -4.35 -6.18
N LYS A 81 25.68 -3.17 -6.52
CA LYS A 81 24.90 -1.93 -6.48
C LYS A 81 23.70 -1.99 -7.41
N LEU A 82 23.91 -2.41 -8.66
CA LEU A 82 22.83 -2.57 -9.65
C LEU A 82 21.80 -3.61 -9.21
N ARG A 83 22.24 -4.71 -8.57
CA ARG A 83 21.36 -5.73 -7.99
C ARG A 83 20.47 -5.11 -6.91
N ASP A 84 21.04 -4.32 -6.01
CA ASP A 84 20.32 -3.74 -4.89
C ASP A 84 19.30 -2.69 -5.37
N GLU A 85 19.68 -1.85 -6.33
CA GLU A 85 18.80 -0.92 -7.02
C GLU A 85 17.64 -1.64 -7.72
N GLU A 86 17.94 -2.69 -8.51
CA GLU A 86 16.91 -3.46 -9.23
C GLU A 86 15.98 -4.23 -8.28
N ALA A 87 16.51 -4.70 -7.14
CA ALA A 87 15.72 -5.36 -6.10
C ALA A 87 14.75 -4.39 -5.41
N GLU A 88 15.17 -3.15 -5.14
CA GLU A 88 14.30 -2.10 -4.60
C GLU A 88 13.21 -1.72 -5.61
N ASN A 89 13.61 -1.50 -6.86
CA ASN A 89 12.74 -1.27 -7.99
C ASN A 89 11.67 -2.36 -8.14
N LEU A 90 12.03 -3.64 -8.02
CA LEU A 90 11.07 -4.75 -8.07
C LEU A 90 10.07 -4.73 -6.90
N ARG A 91 10.54 -4.36 -5.70
CA ARG A 91 9.67 -4.22 -4.52
C ARG A 91 8.67 -3.09 -4.70
N GLU A 92 9.05 -2.00 -5.35
CA GLU A 92 8.13 -0.90 -5.68
C GLU A 92 7.03 -1.33 -6.64
N VAL A 93 7.38 -1.97 -7.76
CA VAL A 93 6.39 -2.45 -8.72
C VAL A 93 5.37 -3.39 -8.06
N LYS A 94 5.83 -4.31 -7.21
CA LYS A 94 4.95 -5.20 -6.43
C LYS A 94 4.01 -4.45 -5.49
N ARG A 95 4.48 -3.38 -4.85
CA ARG A 95 3.65 -2.53 -3.98
C ARG A 95 2.58 -1.81 -4.78
N GLU A 96 2.94 -1.27 -5.94
CA GLU A 96 2.01 -0.58 -6.84
C GLU A 96 0.96 -1.52 -7.42
N GLU A 97 1.37 -2.69 -7.89
CA GLU A 97 0.45 -3.71 -8.42
C GLU A 97 -0.59 -4.11 -7.35
N LYS A 98 -0.14 -4.34 -6.12
CA LYS A 98 -1.03 -4.64 -4.98
C LYS A 98 -2.01 -3.49 -4.72
N ALA A 99 -1.56 -2.23 -4.80
CA ALA A 99 -2.44 -1.07 -4.65
C ALA A 99 -3.50 -0.99 -5.76
N VAL A 100 -3.09 -1.22 -7.02
CA VAL A 100 -4.00 -1.25 -8.17
C VAL A 100 -5.03 -2.37 -8.03
N LYS A 101 -4.63 -3.54 -7.52
CA LYS A 101 -5.54 -4.66 -7.24
C LYS A 101 -6.59 -4.29 -6.19
N ILE A 102 -6.17 -3.68 -5.09
CA ILE A 102 -7.10 -3.19 -4.04
C ILE A 102 -8.07 -2.16 -4.60
N LEU A 103 -7.61 -1.23 -5.43
CA LEU A 103 -8.47 -0.23 -6.08
C LEU A 103 -9.49 -0.87 -7.01
N LYS A 104 -9.07 -1.86 -7.81
CA LYS A 104 -9.96 -2.62 -8.69
C LYS A 104 -11.06 -3.32 -7.89
N ASP A 105 -10.70 -3.97 -6.78
CA ASP A 105 -11.66 -4.68 -5.94
C ASP A 105 -12.64 -3.72 -5.26
N LYS A 106 -12.15 -2.55 -4.81
CA LYS A 106 -12.98 -1.49 -4.24
C LYS A 106 -13.99 -0.94 -5.25
N ILE A 107 -13.57 -0.64 -6.48
CA ILE A 107 -14.47 -0.17 -7.54
C ILE A 107 -15.51 -1.23 -7.87
N ALA A 108 -15.10 -2.50 -7.98
CA ALA A 108 -16.04 -3.60 -8.23
C ALA A 108 -17.11 -3.70 -7.12
N TYR A 109 -16.73 -3.53 -5.86
CA TYR A 109 -17.66 -3.49 -4.74
C TYR A 109 -18.60 -2.26 -4.78
N GLU A 110 -18.06 -1.07 -5.05
CA GLU A 110 -18.86 0.15 -5.20
C GLU A 110 -19.88 0.04 -6.34
N ASP A 111 -19.48 -0.52 -7.48
CA ASP A 111 -20.37 -0.77 -8.61
C ASP A 111 -21.46 -1.80 -8.27
N TYR A 112 -21.11 -2.88 -7.56
CA TYR A 112 -22.08 -3.86 -7.07
C TYR A 112 -23.12 -3.22 -6.15
N THR A 113 -22.69 -2.44 -5.16
CA THR A 113 -23.62 -1.74 -4.24
C THR A 113 -24.50 -0.72 -4.96
N ARG A 114 -23.96 -0.02 -5.97
CA ARG A 114 -24.73 0.91 -6.80
C ARG A 114 -25.79 0.19 -7.63
N ASN A 115 -25.46 -0.95 -8.21
CA ASN A 115 -26.41 -1.76 -8.97
C ASN A 115 -27.51 -2.32 -8.08
N LEU A 116 -27.18 -2.85 -6.91
CA LEU A 116 -28.19 -3.25 -5.92
C LEU A 116 -29.13 -2.10 -5.56
N ARG A 117 -28.61 -0.89 -5.30
CA ARG A 117 -29.46 0.28 -5.03
C ARG A 117 -30.39 0.61 -6.19
N LYS A 118 -29.90 0.54 -7.44
CA LYS A 118 -30.73 0.76 -8.63
C LYS A 118 -31.84 -0.29 -8.74
N GLU A 119 -31.53 -1.56 -8.50
CA GLU A 119 -32.50 -2.65 -8.49
C GLU A 119 -33.53 -2.47 -7.36
N PHE A 120 -33.10 -2.09 -6.15
CA PHE A 120 -34.00 -1.76 -5.04
C PHE A 120 -34.90 -0.57 -5.34
N LEU A 121 -34.36 0.49 -5.96
CA LEU A 121 -35.15 1.64 -6.41
C LEU A 121 -36.17 1.20 -7.47
N GLN A 122 -35.77 0.42 -8.47
CA GLN A 122 -36.67 -0.10 -9.50
C GLN A 122 -37.76 -1.00 -8.92
N LEU A 123 -37.43 -1.92 -8.01
CA LEU A 123 -38.39 -2.77 -7.32
C LEU A 123 -39.34 -1.94 -6.44
N GLY A 124 -38.82 -0.93 -5.75
CA GLY A 124 -39.61 0.02 -4.97
C GLY A 124 -40.58 0.82 -5.84
N PHE A 125 -40.12 1.36 -6.97
CA PHE A 125 -40.93 2.06 -7.97
C PHE A 125 -42.00 1.14 -8.57
N VAL A 126 -41.64 -0.09 -8.96
CA VAL A 126 -42.61 -1.06 -9.49
C VAL A 126 -43.66 -1.44 -8.44
N HIS A 127 -43.28 -1.56 -7.17
CA HIS A 127 -44.22 -1.81 -6.08
C HIS A 127 -45.13 -0.61 -5.80
N LEU A 128 -44.59 0.61 -5.85
CA LEU A 128 -45.35 1.86 -5.73
C LEU A 128 -46.34 2.04 -6.89
N ILE A 129 -45.91 1.76 -8.13
CA ILE A 129 -46.78 1.80 -9.31
C ILE A 129 -47.86 0.72 -9.20
N LYS A 130 -47.52 -0.53 -8.82
CA LYS A 130 -48.52 -1.59 -8.62
C LYS A 130 -49.49 -1.28 -7.48
N LYS A 131 -49.04 -0.68 -6.38
CA LYS A 131 -49.91 -0.25 -5.28
C LYS A 131 -50.79 0.93 -5.68
N GLY A 132 -50.25 1.93 -6.37
CA GLY A 132 -51.00 3.07 -6.88
C GLY A 132 -52.06 2.64 -7.90
N PHE A 133 -51.72 1.70 -8.80
CA PHE A 133 -52.65 1.13 -9.77
C PHE A 133 -53.73 0.28 -9.10
N LYS A 134 -53.40 -0.49 -8.05
CA LYS A 134 -54.39 -1.19 -7.22
C LYS A 134 -55.25 -0.24 -6.40
N LEU A 135 -54.71 0.86 -5.89
CA LEU A 135 -55.46 1.88 -5.15
C LEU A 135 -56.43 2.63 -6.09
N LEU A 136 -56.00 2.91 -7.32
CA LEU A 136 -56.82 3.50 -8.39
C LEU A 136 -57.95 2.54 -8.82
N LEU A 137 -57.65 1.24 -8.94
CA LEU A 137 -58.63 0.18 -9.22
C LEU A 137 -59.56 -0.15 -8.04
N LEU A 138 -59.11 0.07 -6.80
CA LEU A 138 -59.90 -0.13 -5.59
C LEU A 138 -60.79 1.08 -5.29
N LEU A 139 -60.38 2.29 -5.69
CA LEU A 139 -61.21 3.50 -5.56
C LEU A 139 -62.51 3.41 -6.38
N SER A 140 -62.51 2.65 -7.48
CA SER A 140 -63.73 2.37 -8.26
C SER A 140 -64.56 1.21 -7.71
N LEU A 141 -64.09 0.47 -6.69
CA LEU A 141 -64.74 -0.74 -6.17
C LEU A 141 -65.07 -0.68 -4.65
N PHE A 142 -64.77 0.41 -3.95
CA PHE A 142 -64.98 0.54 -2.50
C PHE A 142 -66.18 1.39 -2.06
N ALA A 143 -67.13 1.67 -2.96
CA ALA A 143 -68.50 1.83 -2.48
C ALA A 143 -68.98 0.43 -2.05
N TYR A 144 -69.26 0.25 -0.75
CA TYR A 144 -69.82 -0.96 -0.08
C TYR A 144 -68.83 -1.88 0.69
N GLY A 145 -68.63 -1.56 1.99
CA GLY A 145 -68.70 -2.50 3.13
C GLY A 145 -67.47 -3.36 3.51
N GLU A 146 -66.73 -2.97 4.55
CA GLU A 146 -65.69 -3.81 5.20
C GLU A 146 -66.32 -4.84 6.17
N SER A 147 -65.98 -6.13 6.04
CA SER A 147 -66.37 -7.21 6.96
C SER A 147 -65.27 -7.51 7.99
N ALA A 148 -65.69 -7.81 9.24
CA ALA A 148 -64.85 -8.04 10.42
C ALA A 148 -63.76 -9.13 10.25
N VAL A 149 -63.94 -10.06 9.30
CA VAL A 149 -62.95 -11.10 8.96
C VAL A 149 -61.71 -10.51 8.30
N GLN A 150 -61.86 -9.50 7.44
CA GLN A 150 -60.72 -8.83 6.79
C GLN A 150 -59.89 -8.02 7.80
N LYS A 151 -60.54 -7.47 8.83
CA LYS A 151 -59.86 -6.72 9.91
C LYS A 151 -58.97 -7.65 10.74
N LYS A 152 -59.47 -8.83 11.13
CA LYS A 152 -58.71 -9.82 11.90
C LYS A 152 -57.56 -10.44 11.11
N LEU A 153 -57.72 -10.63 9.80
CA LEU A 153 -56.65 -11.12 8.91
C LEU A 153 -55.53 -10.06 8.76
N ARG A 154 -55.89 -8.78 8.63
CA ARG A 154 -54.93 -7.66 8.60
C ARG A 154 -54.20 -7.48 9.92
N GLU A 155 -54.85 -7.72 11.06
CA GLU A 155 -54.21 -7.69 12.39
C GLU A 155 -53.17 -8.82 12.54
N MET A 156 -53.48 -10.05 12.13
CA MET A 156 -52.50 -11.16 12.15
C MET A 156 -51.33 -10.95 11.18
N GLU A 157 -51.59 -10.44 9.96
CA GLU A 157 -50.51 -10.10 9.02
C GLU A 157 -49.62 -8.97 9.55
N SER A 158 -50.21 -7.96 10.20
CA SER A 158 -49.47 -6.86 10.81
C SER A 158 -48.59 -7.35 11.96
N ALA A 159 -49.13 -8.20 12.84
CA ALA A 159 -48.38 -8.80 13.94
C ALA A 159 -47.20 -9.65 13.44
N SER A 160 -47.41 -10.49 12.42
CA SER A 160 -46.32 -11.29 11.82
C SER A 160 -45.26 -10.43 11.13
N ARG A 161 -45.65 -9.30 10.53
CA ARG A 161 -44.70 -8.34 9.95
C ARG A 161 -43.89 -7.61 11.01
N GLU A 162 -44.51 -7.19 12.11
CA GLU A 162 -43.81 -6.59 13.25
C GLU A 162 -42.81 -7.55 13.88
N GLU A 163 -43.16 -8.82 14.02
CA GLU A 163 -42.27 -9.83 14.59
C GLU A 163 -41.03 -10.06 13.70
N ARG A 164 -41.22 -10.15 12.39
CA ARG A 164 -40.12 -10.24 11.41
C ARG A 164 -39.25 -8.98 11.39
N LEU A 165 -39.86 -7.80 11.53
CA LEU A 165 -39.11 -6.54 11.60
C LEU A 165 -38.24 -6.49 12.85
N ARG A 166 -38.77 -6.91 14.01
CA ARG A 166 -38.00 -6.99 15.26
C ARG A 166 -36.84 -7.99 15.16
N GLU A 167 -37.03 -9.11 14.47
CA GLU A 167 -35.96 -10.09 14.26
C GLU A 167 -34.85 -9.52 13.36
N VAL A 168 -35.22 -8.85 12.27
CA VAL A 168 -34.27 -8.17 11.38
C VAL A 168 -33.53 -7.04 12.09
N GLU A 169 -34.22 -6.24 12.90
CA GLU A 169 -33.62 -5.18 13.72
C GLU A 169 -32.58 -5.75 14.68
N LYS A 170 -32.88 -6.85 15.39
CA LYS A 170 -31.91 -7.52 16.27
C LYS A 170 -30.67 -7.99 15.52
N VAL A 171 -30.83 -8.60 14.34
CA VAL A 171 -29.70 -9.06 13.51
C VAL A 171 -28.86 -7.87 13.01
N ILE A 172 -29.51 -6.76 12.64
CA ILE A 172 -28.83 -5.54 12.21
C ILE A 172 -28.05 -4.92 13.38
N GLU A 173 -28.65 -4.83 14.57
CA GLU A 173 -27.98 -4.33 15.76
C GLU A 173 -26.77 -5.19 16.14
N GLU A 174 -26.89 -6.51 16.07
CA GLU A 174 -25.79 -7.42 16.36
C GLU A 174 -24.65 -7.27 15.34
N LYS A 175 -24.97 -7.16 14.05
CA LYS A 175 -23.97 -6.90 13.00
C LYS A 175 -23.31 -5.53 13.17
N LEU A 176 -24.08 -4.50 13.53
CA LEU A 176 -23.56 -3.16 13.84
C LEU A 176 -22.59 -3.21 15.02
N ARG A 177 -22.92 -3.92 16.10
CA ARG A 177 -22.03 -4.11 17.25
C ARG A 177 -20.73 -4.78 16.84
N ARG A 178 -20.79 -5.88 16.06
CA ARG A 178 -19.59 -6.58 15.57
C ARG A 178 -18.72 -5.68 14.70
N ILE A 179 -19.31 -4.92 13.78
CA ILE A 179 -18.58 -3.96 12.92
C ILE A 179 -17.92 -2.87 13.78
N VAL A 180 -18.61 -2.34 14.79
CA VAL A 180 -18.04 -1.33 15.69
C VAL A 180 -16.89 -1.91 16.52
N GLU A 181 -17.01 -3.14 17.01
CA GLU A 181 -15.95 -3.83 17.75
C GLU A 181 -14.73 -4.14 16.86
N GLU A 182 -14.94 -4.65 15.65
CA GLU A 182 -13.87 -4.88 14.68
C GLU A 182 -13.18 -3.56 14.30
N ARG A 183 -13.95 -2.49 14.10
CA ARG A 183 -13.41 -1.16 13.83
C ARG A 183 -12.60 -0.63 15.01
N LYS A 184 -13.06 -0.83 16.26
CA LYS A 184 -12.29 -0.51 17.48
C LYS A 184 -11.00 -1.33 17.58
N LYS A 185 -11.03 -2.63 17.24
CA LYS A 185 -9.84 -3.50 17.20
C LYS A 185 -8.84 -3.03 16.13
N LEU A 186 -9.32 -2.68 14.94
CA LEU A 186 -8.48 -2.14 13.85
C LEU A 186 -7.91 -0.76 14.17
N GLU A 187 -8.68 0.10 14.85
CA GLU A 187 -8.20 1.40 15.33
C GLU A 187 -7.18 1.24 16.47
N ALA A 188 -7.34 0.26 17.35
CA ALA A 188 -6.34 -0.10 18.37
C ALA A 188 -5.04 -0.61 17.73
N LEU A 189 -5.12 -1.41 16.67
CA LEU A 189 -3.95 -1.85 15.89
C LEU A 189 -3.28 -0.71 15.10
N ARG A 190 -4.02 0.31 14.67
CA ARG A 190 -3.49 1.52 14.02
C ARG A 190 -2.84 2.50 15.01
N LYS A 191 -3.29 2.50 16.26
CA LYS A 191 -2.67 3.22 17.38
C LYS A 191 -1.59 2.37 18.04
N LYS A 192 -0.55 1.99 17.30
CA LYS A 192 0.74 1.85 17.97
C LYS A 192 1.20 3.28 18.28
N PRO A 193 1.24 3.72 19.56
CA PRO A 193 2.03 4.88 19.90
C PRO A 193 3.45 4.64 19.39
N LEU A 194 4.13 5.71 18.96
CA LEU A 194 5.56 5.63 18.68
C LEU A 194 6.21 4.97 19.88
N THR A 195 7.08 3.99 19.64
CA THR A 195 7.93 3.46 20.71
C THR A 195 8.73 4.62 21.32
N GLU A 196 9.12 4.52 22.59
CA GLU A 196 9.87 5.62 23.25
C GLU A 196 11.13 6.03 22.47
N GLU A 197 11.73 5.07 21.75
CA GLU A 197 12.86 5.27 20.87
C GLU A 197 12.47 6.08 19.61
N GLU A 198 11.40 5.69 18.91
CA GLU A 198 10.87 6.44 17.76
C GLU A 198 10.42 7.87 18.15
N GLU A 199 9.84 8.07 19.34
CA GLU A 199 9.45 9.40 19.83
C GLU A 199 10.69 10.28 20.10
N ARG A 200 11.76 9.71 20.67
CA ARG A 200 13.04 10.42 20.85
C ARG A 200 13.69 10.80 19.52
N GLU A 201 13.63 9.91 18.53
CA GLU A 201 14.15 10.18 17.18
C GLU A 201 13.35 11.28 16.48
N VAL A 202 12.02 11.22 16.55
CA VAL A 202 11.14 12.27 16.01
C VAL A 202 11.44 13.63 16.65
N GLN A 203 11.67 13.70 17.96
CA GLN A 203 12.04 14.96 18.62
C GLN A 203 13.41 15.50 18.18
N LYS A 204 14.40 14.63 17.96
CA LYS A 204 15.71 15.05 17.41
C LYS A 204 15.56 15.58 15.99
N LEU A 205 14.79 14.89 15.15
CA LEU A 205 14.52 15.29 13.77
C LEU A 205 13.77 16.63 13.71
N ILE A 206 12.78 16.86 14.58
CA ILE A 206 12.08 18.15 14.67
C ILE A 206 13.08 19.29 14.95
N LYS A 207 14.01 19.11 15.89
CA LYS A 207 15.02 20.13 16.23
C LYS A 207 15.95 20.43 15.06
N ILE A 208 16.37 19.41 14.32
CA ILE A 208 17.24 19.56 13.15
C ILE A 208 16.46 20.28 12.05
N VAL A 209 15.32 19.74 11.64
CA VAL A 209 14.48 20.28 10.56
C VAL A 209 14.01 21.71 10.86
N SER A 210 13.76 22.05 12.13
CA SER A 210 13.37 23.42 12.51
C SER A 210 14.43 24.47 12.24
N LYS A 211 15.71 24.06 12.17
CA LYS A 211 16.88 24.93 11.92
C LYS A 211 17.42 24.81 10.50
N THR A 212 16.99 23.79 9.75
CA THR A 212 17.37 23.57 8.36
C THR A 212 16.55 24.46 7.43
N PRO A 213 17.15 25.03 6.36
CA PRO A 213 16.41 25.73 5.32
C PRO A 213 15.31 24.87 4.71
N SER A 214 14.19 25.48 4.32
CA SER A 214 12.98 24.76 3.88
C SER A 214 13.21 23.85 2.67
N ASP A 215 14.14 24.22 1.78
CA ASP A 215 14.46 23.45 0.57
C ASP A 215 15.19 22.13 0.93
N GLU A 216 16.21 22.22 1.77
CA GLU A 216 16.95 21.05 2.29
C GLU A 216 16.07 20.17 3.19
N ALA A 217 15.24 20.80 4.02
CA ALA A 217 14.26 20.11 4.84
C ALA A 217 13.24 19.35 3.98
N GLY A 218 12.82 19.92 2.84
CA GLY A 218 11.95 19.25 1.86
C GLY A 218 12.60 17.99 1.28
N ALA A 219 13.88 18.06 0.90
CA ALA A 219 14.65 16.92 0.45
C ALA A 219 14.78 15.83 1.53
N ILE A 220 15.07 16.21 2.78
CA ILE A 220 15.12 15.26 3.91
C ILE A 220 13.76 14.58 4.12
N MET A 221 12.66 15.35 4.05
CA MET A 221 11.30 14.79 4.17
C MET A 221 10.93 13.84 3.02
N ASN A 222 11.56 14.01 1.84
CA ASN A 222 11.40 13.11 0.71
C ASN A 222 12.08 11.75 0.90
N GLU A 223 12.96 11.60 1.90
CA GLU A 223 13.53 10.29 2.27
C GLU A 223 12.76 9.62 3.42
N LEU A 224 12.00 10.41 4.20
CA LEU A 224 11.25 9.88 5.34
C LEU A 224 9.97 9.14 4.93
N LYS A 225 9.52 8.21 5.78
CA LYS A 225 8.20 7.58 5.61
C LYS A 225 7.10 8.65 5.73
N PRO A 226 6.05 8.65 4.88
CA PRO A 226 5.01 9.69 4.87
C PRO A 226 4.35 9.94 6.23
N ARG A 227 4.20 8.90 7.06
CA ARG A 227 3.64 9.01 8.42
C ARG A 227 4.56 9.77 9.37
N ILE A 228 5.88 9.57 9.28
CA ILE A 228 6.88 10.26 10.13
C ILE A 228 7.01 11.72 9.69
N ALA A 229 7.05 11.98 8.38
CA ALA A 229 7.02 13.34 7.85
C ALA A 229 5.78 14.12 8.29
N ALA A 230 4.60 13.48 8.27
CA ALA A 230 3.36 14.07 8.78
C ALA A 230 3.44 14.42 10.28
N GLU A 231 4.03 13.53 11.10
CA GLU A 231 4.22 13.74 12.54
C GLU A 231 5.17 14.91 12.84
N ILE A 232 6.22 15.05 12.04
CA ILE A 232 7.16 16.18 12.19
C ILE A 232 6.47 17.49 11.76
N LEU A 233 5.82 17.50 10.59
CA LEU A 233 5.20 18.71 10.04
C LEU A 233 4.06 19.25 10.91
N ILE A 234 3.25 18.39 11.55
CA ILE A 234 2.16 18.84 12.43
C ILE A 234 2.69 19.47 13.74
N ARG A 235 3.95 19.16 14.11
CA ARG A 235 4.62 19.70 15.31
C ARG A 235 5.50 20.92 14.99
N LEU A 236 5.63 21.30 13.72
CA LEU A 236 6.31 22.53 13.28
C LEU A 236 5.34 23.71 13.22
N LYS A 237 5.89 24.93 13.16
CA LYS A 237 5.10 26.15 12.92
C LYS A 237 4.47 26.09 11.53
N GLU A 238 3.21 26.49 11.40
CA GLU A 238 2.43 26.34 10.16
C GLU A 238 3.12 26.93 8.92
N ARG A 239 3.72 28.12 9.05
CA ARG A 239 4.45 28.77 7.95
C ARG A 239 5.65 27.94 7.48
N GLN A 240 6.41 27.38 8.42
CA GLN A 240 7.58 26.55 8.11
C GLN A 240 7.17 25.20 7.53
N ALA A 241 6.14 24.57 8.09
CA ALA A 241 5.57 23.34 7.54
C ALA A 241 5.06 23.52 6.10
N GLY A 242 4.41 24.65 5.81
CA GLY A 242 3.94 24.98 4.46
C GLY A 242 5.09 25.18 3.46
N GLN A 243 6.17 25.85 3.87
CA GLN A 243 7.36 26.03 3.04
C GLN A 243 8.09 24.71 2.77
N ILE A 244 8.21 23.85 3.79
CA ILE A 244 8.82 22.52 3.64
C ILE A 244 7.96 21.64 2.72
N LEU A 245 6.64 21.64 2.88
CA LEU A 245 5.72 20.92 1.98
C LEU A 245 5.84 21.38 0.52
N ALA A 246 6.07 22.68 0.29
CA ALA A 246 6.27 23.21 -1.05
C ALA A 246 7.60 22.77 -1.69
N ALA A 247 8.62 22.49 -0.87
CA ALA A 247 9.91 21.98 -1.30
C ALA A 247 9.99 20.45 -1.40
N MET A 248 8.93 19.73 -1.00
CA MET A 248 8.85 18.28 -1.12
C MET A 248 8.46 17.86 -2.54
N ASP A 249 8.68 16.58 -2.86
CA ASP A 249 8.12 15.96 -4.06
C ASP A 249 6.58 16.10 -4.04
N PRO A 250 5.94 16.61 -5.11
CA PRO A 250 4.51 16.89 -5.12
C PRO A 250 3.63 15.68 -4.78
N ALA A 251 4.00 14.49 -5.27
CA ALA A 251 3.23 13.27 -4.99
C ALA A 251 3.38 12.83 -3.53
N LYS A 252 4.55 13.03 -2.93
CA LYS A 252 4.80 12.74 -1.52
C LYS A 252 4.16 13.77 -0.60
N ALA A 253 4.24 15.07 -0.92
CA ALA A 253 3.58 16.15 -0.19
C ALA A 253 2.06 15.94 -0.12
N ALA A 254 1.44 15.49 -1.21
CA ALA A 254 0.01 15.15 -1.25
C ALA A 254 -0.32 14.02 -0.25
N ARG A 255 0.44 12.93 -0.27
CA ARG A 255 0.23 11.79 0.65
C ARG A 255 0.41 12.19 2.12
N VAL A 256 1.42 13.00 2.41
CA VAL A 256 1.67 13.51 3.77
C VAL A 256 0.51 14.41 4.23
N THR A 257 0.01 15.26 3.35
CA THR A 257 -1.14 16.13 3.62
C THR A 257 -2.42 15.33 3.89
N GLU A 258 -2.68 14.26 3.12
CA GLU A 258 -3.81 13.35 3.38
C GLU A 258 -3.75 12.72 4.77
N ILE A 259 -2.55 12.32 5.21
CA ILE A 259 -2.34 11.74 6.54
C ILE A 259 -2.65 12.79 7.62
N ILE A 260 -2.11 14.00 7.50
CA ILE A 260 -2.37 15.11 8.44
C ILE A 260 -3.88 15.41 8.51
N MET A 261 -4.56 15.48 7.37
CA MET A 261 -6.01 15.71 7.31
C MET A 261 -6.81 14.58 7.97
N SER A 262 -6.38 13.34 7.80
CA SER A 262 -7.01 12.19 8.45
C SER A 262 -6.93 12.27 9.98
N TRP A 263 -5.82 12.77 10.52
CA TRP A 263 -5.64 12.96 11.96
C TRP A 263 -6.52 14.09 12.50
N ARG A 264 -6.57 15.24 11.81
CA ARG A 264 -7.43 16.37 12.18
C ARG A 264 -8.92 15.99 12.21
N ARG A 265 -9.38 15.23 11.20
CA ARG A 265 -10.77 14.74 11.13
C ARG A 265 -11.13 13.81 12.29
N ASN A 266 -10.18 13.01 12.76
CA ASN A 266 -10.40 12.09 13.88
C ASN A 266 -10.32 12.80 15.23
N ALA A 267 -9.58 13.91 15.34
CA ALA A 267 -9.53 14.75 16.53
C ALA A 267 -10.83 15.55 16.74
N GLN A 268 -11.50 15.98 15.66
CA GLN A 268 -12.78 16.71 15.73
C GLN A 268 -14.02 15.83 16.00
N LYS A 269 -13.88 14.51 15.93
CA LYS A 269 -14.96 13.54 16.23
C LYS A 269 -14.93 13.04 17.68
N ARG A 270 -14.00 13.54 18.48
CA ARG A 270 -13.87 13.31 19.92
C ARG A 270 -14.39 14.53 20.66
#